data_AF-A0A7S1WNB6-F1
#
_entry.id   AF-A0A7S1WNB6-F1
#
_cell.length_a   1.000
_cell.length_b   1.000
_cell.length_c   1.000
_cell.angle_alpha   90.00
_cell.angle_beta   90.00
_cell.angle_gamma   90.00
#
_symmetry.space_group_name_H-M   'P 1'
#
loop_
_entity.id
_entity.type
_entity.pdbx_description
1 polymer ?
#
loop_
_entity_poly.entity_id
_entity_poly.type
_entity_poly.pdbx_seq_one_letter_code
_entity_poly.pdbx_strand_id
1 'polypeptide(L)'
;EYQPQGMCCLEVAFKSGVPVRESPSKDAPAIVTRKQGEYVFAHLQNFDGWVKLWGEEGWMLATHKEWGALLKPRLARGVDFWALGDAWAAARRARKERFGAREVAELKDLERRMMAATSSLYDQHAAEDNMQELVDTGLLQKEDLTHSEHWAFQRLFAGVLRQAVQEEANLKELLPDFKLSERVPPLFGAEDDLQEEMQEQQWEGEEGWEEGGVARGPGFDYDPDDPQFADTTPVEFNGRTYLMAPNNVIFDPPNQIPIGIWNNEENKIEPAAGMVPGCPYAALSYFGRTYLLMPDGKLLDPDTQKVVGAYNRDTNEMELENDPGKMAVKTQEQRPQRQQPKSDDPPIKDPVFDDDEPVDPQEYLERGHQMVKGGRLKSAVSLYDLALQGVSRMRTVDMSLECEILRARAACYLQLGSYRELKEDADRILGCFPSDPEAQEWKRRASDGIRRAKFGLEEPAADAAYLSGRVCTPAGNGRPEACPQCNGLASKCAACGAGMQRCAHCASVVSKANACSRCHTTYYCGRECQRAHWKVHKAECKSSEE
;
A
#
# COMPACT_ATOMS: atom_id res chain seq x y z
N GLU A 1 -3.72 16.80 0.87
CA GLU A 1 -3.40 16.74 -0.56
C GLU A 1 -4.12 17.89 -1.24
N TYR A 2 -3.38 18.78 -1.89
CA TYR A 2 -3.95 19.90 -2.61
C TYR A 2 -4.68 19.36 -3.85
N GLN A 3 -5.97 19.65 -3.98
CA GLN A 3 -6.73 19.29 -5.17
C GLN A 3 -6.67 20.47 -6.16
N PRO A 4 -6.20 20.28 -7.40
CA PRO A 4 -6.02 21.39 -8.36
C PRO A 4 -7.27 22.23 -8.59
N GLN A 5 -8.45 21.61 -8.48
CA GLN A 5 -9.75 22.26 -8.61
C GLN A 5 -10.12 23.20 -7.44
N GLY A 6 -9.28 23.31 -6.41
CA GLY A 6 -9.58 24.07 -5.19
C GLY A 6 -10.70 23.46 -4.34
N MET A 7 -11.06 22.21 -4.60
CA MET A 7 -12.14 21.50 -3.91
C MET A 7 -11.80 20.03 -3.71
N CYS A 8 -12.14 19.51 -2.53
CA CYS A 8 -11.91 18.11 -2.14
C CYS A 8 -13.24 17.34 -2.09
N CYS A 9 -13.26 16.15 -2.68
CA CYS A 9 -14.31 15.15 -2.45
C CYS A 9 -13.91 14.26 -1.26
N LEU A 10 -14.78 14.19 -0.25
CA LEU A 10 -14.56 13.43 0.97
C LEU A 10 -15.70 12.42 1.14
N GLU A 11 -15.40 11.18 1.48
CA GLU A 11 -16.40 10.19 1.86
C GLU A 11 -16.54 10.12 3.38
N VAL A 12 -17.77 10.09 3.88
CA VAL A 12 -18.04 9.89 5.30
C VAL A 12 -17.66 8.47 5.69
N ALA A 13 -16.57 8.31 6.43
CA ALA A 13 -16.04 7.02 6.83
C ALA A 13 -16.65 6.53 8.16
N PHE A 14 -17.09 7.45 9.02
CA PHE A 14 -17.56 7.12 10.36
C PHE A 14 -18.96 6.46 10.35
N LYS A 15 -19.06 5.27 10.93
CA LYS A 15 -20.27 4.42 10.91
C LYS A 15 -21.51 5.10 11.47
N SER A 16 -21.36 5.86 12.56
CA SER A 16 -22.47 6.57 13.19
C SER A 16 -22.87 7.87 12.46
N GLY A 17 -22.17 8.21 11.39
CA GLY A 17 -22.32 9.47 10.68
C GLY A 17 -21.59 10.64 11.35
N VAL A 18 -21.37 11.71 10.60
CA VAL A 18 -20.58 12.87 11.02
C VAL A 18 -21.48 14.11 11.04
N PRO A 19 -21.56 14.85 12.16
CA PRO A 19 -22.38 16.05 12.23
C PRO A 19 -21.77 17.18 11.39
N VAL A 20 -22.62 17.85 10.63
CA VAL A 20 -22.38 19.16 10.02
C VAL A 20 -22.80 20.22 11.04
N ARG A 21 -21.90 21.14 11.36
CA ARG A 21 -22.08 22.15 12.40
C ARG A 21 -22.08 23.56 11.83
N GLU A 22 -22.74 24.49 12.50
CA GLU A 22 -22.83 25.89 12.07
C GLU A 22 -21.46 26.58 11.97
N SER A 23 -20.57 26.29 12.92
CA SER A 23 -19.20 26.83 13.00
C SER A 23 -18.18 25.72 13.26
N PRO A 24 -16.86 25.94 13.04
CA PRO A 24 -15.84 24.91 13.18
C PRO A 24 -15.48 24.67 14.65
N SER A 25 -16.47 24.25 15.44
CA SER A 25 -16.35 23.96 16.88
C SER A 25 -17.18 22.74 17.25
N LYS A 26 -16.68 21.93 18.19
CA LYS A 26 -17.39 20.74 18.70
C LYS A 26 -18.65 21.10 19.49
N ASP A 27 -18.70 22.31 20.02
CA ASP A 27 -19.83 22.80 20.82
C ASP A 27 -20.87 23.53 19.95
N ALA A 28 -20.55 23.81 18.68
CA ALA A 28 -21.47 24.45 17.76
C ALA A 28 -22.69 23.55 17.48
N PRO A 29 -23.91 24.10 17.36
CA PRO A 29 -25.09 23.31 17.03
C PRO A 29 -24.89 22.47 15.76
N ALA A 30 -25.36 21.23 15.80
CA ALA A 30 -25.39 20.36 14.63
C ALA A 30 -26.62 20.71 13.77
N ILE A 31 -26.38 21.06 12.51
CA ILE A 31 -27.42 21.38 11.52
C ILE A 31 -28.03 20.07 10.98
N VAL A 32 -27.16 19.14 10.58
CA VAL A 32 -27.52 17.84 9.99
C VAL A 32 -26.43 16.83 10.27
N THR A 33 -26.72 15.53 10.18
CA THR A 33 -25.70 14.47 10.28
C THR A 33 -25.59 13.75 8.94
N ARG A 34 -24.38 13.65 8.39
CA ARG A 34 -24.07 12.94 7.15
C ARG A 34 -23.78 11.48 7.47
N LYS A 35 -24.42 10.55 6.75
CA LYS A 35 -24.31 9.11 7.00
C LYS A 35 -23.06 8.52 6.35
N GLN A 36 -22.61 7.38 6.86
CA GLN A 36 -21.48 6.65 6.28
C GLN A 36 -21.70 6.38 4.78
N GLY A 37 -20.66 6.62 3.98
CA GLY A 37 -20.67 6.43 2.53
C GLY A 37 -21.19 7.61 1.72
N GLU A 38 -21.74 8.66 2.36
CA GLU A 38 -22.07 9.91 1.67
C GLU A 38 -20.81 10.63 1.19
N TYR A 39 -20.88 11.27 0.02
CA TYR A 39 -19.84 12.21 -0.42
C TYR A 39 -20.16 13.62 0.03
N VAL A 40 -19.18 14.29 0.60
CA VAL A 40 -19.23 15.71 0.95
C VAL A 40 -18.12 16.42 0.21
N PHE A 41 -18.38 17.65 -0.21
CA PHE A 41 -17.46 18.44 -1.00
C PHE A 41 -17.01 19.61 -0.15
N ALA A 42 -15.70 19.83 -0.06
CA ALA A 42 -15.14 20.86 0.79
C ALA A 42 -14.20 21.78 0.01
N HIS A 43 -14.34 23.10 0.20
CA HIS A 43 -13.56 24.11 -0.49
C HIS A 43 -12.63 24.91 0.45
N LEU A 44 -12.79 24.74 1.77
CA LEU A 44 -11.91 25.35 2.77
C LEU A 44 -11.64 24.37 3.90
N GLN A 45 -10.46 24.48 4.51
CA GLN A 45 -10.06 23.75 5.70
C GLN A 45 -9.36 24.70 6.68
N ASN A 46 -9.52 24.46 7.99
CA ASN A 46 -8.73 25.13 9.02
C ASN A 46 -7.68 24.19 9.64
N PHE A 47 -6.76 24.75 10.44
CA PHE A 47 -5.68 23.99 11.09
C PHE A 47 -6.16 22.94 12.10
N ASP A 48 -7.38 23.08 12.61
CA ASP A 48 -8.00 22.13 13.54
C ASP A 48 -8.67 20.94 12.81
N GLY A 49 -8.53 20.86 11.47
CA GLY A 49 -9.07 19.77 10.65
C GLY A 49 -10.56 19.90 10.34
N TRP A 50 -11.18 21.07 10.57
CA TRP A 50 -12.53 21.34 10.12
C TRP A 50 -12.54 21.73 8.65
N VAL A 51 -13.50 21.18 7.91
CA VAL A 51 -13.71 21.47 6.49
C VAL A 51 -15.04 22.19 6.28
N LYS A 52 -15.03 23.26 5.48
CA LYS A 52 -16.24 23.99 5.08
C LYS A 52 -16.85 23.31 3.86
N LEU A 53 -18.14 22.97 3.95
CA LEU A 53 -18.84 22.30 2.87
C LEU A 53 -19.17 23.25 1.70
N TRP A 54 -19.12 22.72 0.48
CA TRP A 54 -19.60 23.34 -0.75
C TRP A 54 -21.08 23.02 -1.01
N GLY A 55 -21.84 24.00 -1.51
CA GLY A 55 -23.25 23.85 -1.84
C GLY A 55 -24.21 23.75 -0.63
N GLU A 56 -23.66 23.76 0.59
CA GLU A 56 -24.36 23.60 1.86
C GLU A 56 -23.73 24.47 2.94
N GLU A 57 -24.53 24.88 3.92
CA GLU A 57 -24.01 25.58 5.08
C GLU A 57 -23.46 24.60 6.12
N GLY A 58 -22.23 24.88 6.57
CA GLY A 58 -21.68 24.30 7.79
C GLY A 58 -20.28 23.75 7.62
N TRP A 59 -19.80 23.15 8.70
CA TRP A 59 -18.46 22.63 8.89
C TRP A 59 -18.52 21.18 9.35
N MET A 60 -17.61 20.35 8.87
CA MET A 60 -17.44 18.98 9.34
C MET A 60 -16.01 18.78 9.84
N LEU A 61 -15.85 18.00 10.90
CA LEU A 61 -14.52 17.63 11.38
C LEU A 61 -14.02 16.44 10.56
N ALA A 62 -12.85 16.57 9.93
CA ALA A 62 -12.29 15.50 9.10
C ALA A 62 -11.69 14.35 9.93
N THR A 63 -11.03 14.67 11.05
CA THR A 63 -10.37 13.70 11.93
C THR A 63 -10.66 14.01 13.40
N HIS A 64 -10.98 12.99 14.18
CA HIS A 64 -11.19 13.09 15.62
C HIS A 64 -10.08 12.37 16.39
N LYS A 65 -9.63 12.94 17.51
CA LYS A 65 -8.53 12.36 18.32
C LYS A 65 -8.83 10.93 18.80
N GLU A 66 -10.08 10.67 19.19
CA GLU A 66 -10.47 9.36 19.75
C GLU A 66 -11.03 8.39 18.71
N TRP A 67 -11.58 8.90 17.60
CA TRP A 67 -12.29 8.07 16.60
C TRP A 67 -11.54 7.94 15.28
N GLY A 68 -10.38 8.60 15.14
CA GLY A 68 -9.60 8.61 13.92
C GLY A 68 -10.28 9.40 12.80
N ALA A 69 -10.11 8.93 11.55
CA ALA A 69 -10.65 9.59 10.38
C ALA A 69 -12.18 9.51 10.36
N LEU A 70 -12.84 10.66 10.39
CA LEU A 70 -14.29 10.79 10.23
C LEU A 70 -14.67 10.90 8.76
N LEU A 71 -13.81 11.58 7.99
CA LEU A 71 -13.91 11.76 6.55
C LEU A 71 -12.66 11.17 5.90
N LYS A 72 -12.84 10.47 4.79
CA LYS A 72 -11.75 9.91 3.98
C LYS A 72 -11.64 10.69 2.66
N PRO A 73 -10.47 11.22 2.31
CA PRO A 73 -10.22 11.76 0.97
C PRO A 73 -10.53 10.73 -0.10
N ARG A 74 -11.24 11.18 -1.14
CA ARG A 74 -11.50 10.36 -2.32
C ARG A 74 -10.63 10.85 -3.46
N LEU A 75 -9.78 9.96 -3.95
CA LEU A 75 -9.05 10.14 -5.19
C LEU A 75 -9.97 9.78 -6.35
N ALA A 76 -10.29 10.74 -7.19
CA ALA A 76 -11.00 10.50 -8.44
C ALA A 76 -10.41 11.42 -9.52
N ARG A 77 -9.68 10.83 -10.46
CA ARG A 77 -9.08 11.54 -11.59
C ARG A 77 -10.13 11.79 -12.66
N GLY A 78 -10.04 12.92 -13.36
CA GLY A 78 -10.95 13.27 -14.46
C GLY A 78 -12.39 13.64 -14.05
N VAL A 79 -12.74 13.61 -12.75
CA VAL A 79 -14.06 14.06 -12.27
C VAL A 79 -14.02 15.57 -12.03
N ASP A 80 -14.93 16.34 -12.64
CA ASP A 80 -15.19 17.72 -12.21
C ASP A 80 -15.95 17.67 -10.87
N PHE A 81 -15.22 17.87 -9.76
CA PHE A 81 -15.78 17.77 -8.42
C PHE A 81 -16.83 18.83 -8.17
N TRP A 82 -16.72 20.00 -8.79
CA TRP A 82 -17.73 21.05 -8.68
C TRP A 82 -19.06 20.57 -9.25
N ALA A 83 -19.06 19.86 -10.38
CA ALA A 83 -20.25 19.37 -11.06
C ALA A 83 -20.91 18.27 -10.24
N LEU A 84 -20.08 17.36 -9.73
CA LEU A 84 -20.54 16.32 -8.83
C LEU A 84 -21.08 16.91 -7.52
N GLY A 85 -20.41 17.91 -6.95
CA GLY A 85 -20.85 18.64 -5.76
C GLY A 85 -22.19 19.35 -5.96
N ASP A 86 -22.38 20.00 -7.12
CA ASP A 86 -23.64 20.63 -7.51
C ASP A 86 -24.79 19.59 -7.59
N ALA A 87 -24.50 18.39 -8.13
CA ALA A 87 -25.47 17.29 -8.21
C ALA A 87 -25.84 16.75 -6.82
N TRP A 88 -24.86 16.51 -5.96
CA TRP A 88 -25.12 16.06 -4.58
C TRP A 88 -25.91 17.10 -3.78
N ALA A 89 -25.58 18.39 -3.92
CA ALA A 89 -26.31 19.47 -3.27
C ALA A 89 -27.75 19.57 -3.78
N ALA A 90 -27.98 19.43 -5.10
CA ALA A 90 -29.32 19.41 -5.68
C ALA A 90 -30.16 18.23 -5.16
N ALA A 91 -29.60 17.02 -5.14
CA ALA A 91 -30.29 15.83 -4.62
C ALA A 91 -30.69 15.99 -3.15
N ARG A 92 -29.81 16.56 -2.32
CA ARG A 92 -30.09 16.80 -0.90
C ARG A 92 -31.17 17.85 -0.69
N ARG A 93 -31.16 18.95 -1.46
CA ARG A 93 -32.24 19.95 -1.40
C ARG A 93 -33.59 19.35 -1.77
N ALA A 94 -33.63 18.51 -2.79
CA ALA A 94 -34.85 17.86 -3.27
C ALA A 94 -35.42 16.85 -2.28
N ARG A 95 -34.56 16.03 -1.65
CA ARG A 95 -34.99 14.91 -0.79
C ARG A 95 -35.05 15.25 0.70
N LYS A 96 -34.33 16.28 1.17
CA LYS A 96 -34.25 16.70 2.59
C LYS A 96 -34.02 15.50 3.52
N GLU A 97 -34.93 15.24 4.45
CA GLU A 97 -34.88 14.12 5.40
C GLU A 97 -34.93 12.74 4.75
N ARG A 98 -35.42 12.64 3.51
CA ARG A 98 -35.49 11.38 2.75
C ARG A 98 -34.18 11.00 2.10
N PHE A 99 -33.14 11.84 2.18
CA PHE A 99 -31.82 11.51 1.63
C PHE A 99 -31.20 10.35 2.42
N GLY A 100 -31.08 9.19 1.78
CA GLY A 100 -30.63 7.96 2.41
C GLY A 100 -29.66 7.15 1.55
N ALA A 101 -29.47 5.89 1.94
CA ALA A 101 -28.50 5.01 1.29
C ALA A 101 -28.84 4.74 -0.18
N ARG A 102 -30.13 4.79 -0.55
CA ARG A 102 -30.59 4.62 -1.93
C ARG A 102 -30.11 5.77 -2.82
N GLU A 103 -30.37 7.01 -2.42
CA GLU A 103 -29.95 8.20 -3.18
C GLU A 103 -28.42 8.29 -3.27
N VAL A 104 -27.72 7.91 -2.19
CA VAL A 104 -26.25 7.78 -2.18
C VAL A 104 -25.78 6.77 -3.23
N ALA A 105 -26.40 5.60 -3.31
CA ALA A 105 -26.05 4.59 -4.30
C ALA A 105 -26.36 5.06 -5.73
N GLU A 106 -27.52 5.70 -5.94
CA GLU A 106 -27.92 6.27 -7.24
C GLU A 106 -26.95 7.37 -7.70
N LEU A 107 -26.49 8.27 -6.81
CA LEU A 107 -25.53 9.32 -7.15
C LEU A 107 -24.13 8.77 -7.44
N LYS A 108 -23.67 7.76 -6.68
CA LYS A 108 -22.42 7.06 -6.96
C LYS A 108 -22.48 6.31 -8.29
N ASP A 109 -23.65 5.76 -8.63
CA ASP A 109 -23.85 5.10 -9.92
C ASP A 109 -23.87 6.09 -11.08
N LEU A 110 -24.58 7.21 -10.91
CA LEU A 110 -24.56 8.33 -11.85
C LEU A 110 -23.12 8.75 -12.16
N GLU A 111 -22.30 8.97 -11.14
CA GLU A 111 -20.89 9.34 -11.35
C GLU A 111 -20.12 8.32 -12.18
N ARG A 112 -20.22 7.01 -11.85
CA ARG A 112 -19.55 5.96 -12.63
C ARG A 112 -20.00 5.94 -14.08
N ARG A 113 -21.30 6.11 -14.33
CA ARG A 113 -21.86 6.18 -15.68
C ARG A 113 -21.33 7.40 -16.44
N MET A 114 -21.30 8.57 -15.79
CA MET A 114 -20.80 9.79 -16.42
C MET A 114 -19.31 9.67 -16.72
N MET A 115 -18.49 9.14 -15.81
CA MET A 115 -17.07 8.88 -16.08
C MET A 115 -16.85 7.95 -17.28
N ALA A 116 -17.61 6.85 -17.37
CA ALA A 116 -17.51 5.94 -18.49
C ALA A 116 -17.92 6.61 -19.82
N ALA A 117 -18.98 7.41 -19.81
CA ALA A 117 -19.44 8.16 -20.99
C ALA A 117 -18.42 9.23 -21.41
N THR A 118 -17.87 9.99 -20.44
CA THR A 118 -16.82 10.98 -20.67
C THR A 118 -15.59 10.36 -21.28
N SER A 119 -15.07 9.26 -20.71
CA SER A 119 -13.91 8.54 -21.27
C SER A 119 -14.18 8.09 -22.70
N SER A 120 -15.33 7.46 -22.95
CA SER A 120 -15.67 6.96 -24.29
C SER A 120 -15.77 8.08 -25.33
N LEU A 121 -16.38 9.22 -24.98
CA LEU A 121 -16.48 10.37 -25.87
C LEU A 121 -15.10 11.00 -26.11
N TYR A 122 -14.34 11.18 -25.04
CA TYR A 122 -13.00 11.74 -25.12
C TYR A 122 -12.10 10.91 -26.03
N ASP A 123 -12.02 9.59 -25.81
CA ASP A 123 -11.20 8.67 -26.59
C ASP A 123 -11.61 8.65 -28.07
N GLN A 124 -12.92 8.69 -28.36
CA GLN A 124 -13.43 8.72 -29.73
C GLN A 124 -12.99 10.00 -30.46
N HIS A 125 -13.19 11.16 -29.84
CA HIS A 125 -12.87 12.45 -30.48
C HIS A 125 -11.37 12.75 -30.52
N ALA A 126 -10.61 12.28 -29.54
CA ALA A 126 -9.15 12.36 -29.55
C ALA A 126 -8.53 11.51 -30.66
N ALA A 127 -9.05 10.28 -30.89
CA ALA A 127 -8.58 9.41 -31.97
C ALA A 127 -8.83 9.96 -33.38
N GLU A 128 -9.90 10.75 -33.53
CA GLU A 128 -10.29 11.36 -34.81
C GLU A 128 -9.74 12.79 -35.00
N ASP A 129 -8.96 13.32 -34.03
CA ASP A 129 -8.51 14.72 -33.98
C ASP A 129 -9.66 15.72 -34.15
N ASN A 130 -10.82 15.39 -33.56
CA ASN A 130 -12.09 16.09 -33.76
C ASN A 130 -12.71 16.58 -32.44
N MET A 131 -11.89 17.18 -31.58
CA MET A 131 -12.34 17.78 -30.31
C MET A 131 -13.29 18.97 -30.51
N GLN A 132 -13.29 19.57 -31.71
CA GLN A 132 -14.20 20.67 -32.05
C GLN A 132 -15.68 20.24 -32.06
N GLU A 133 -15.99 18.97 -32.38
CA GLU A 133 -17.36 18.46 -32.33
C GLU A 133 -17.93 18.45 -30.89
N LEU A 134 -17.08 18.24 -29.87
CA LEU A 134 -17.49 18.37 -28.47
C LEU A 134 -17.83 19.83 -28.09
N VAL A 135 -17.20 20.80 -28.75
CA VAL A 135 -17.55 22.23 -28.60
C VAL A 135 -18.85 22.54 -29.33
N ASP A 136 -19.03 22.01 -30.55
CA ASP A 136 -20.21 22.25 -31.38
C ASP A 136 -21.48 21.64 -30.76
N THR A 137 -21.36 20.50 -30.08
CA THR A 137 -22.43 19.88 -29.26
C THR A 137 -22.68 20.61 -27.93
N GLY A 138 -21.81 21.56 -27.57
CA GLY A 138 -21.90 22.33 -26.33
C GLY A 138 -21.48 21.56 -25.08
N LEU A 139 -20.86 20.39 -25.23
CA LEU A 139 -20.28 19.62 -24.12
C LEU A 139 -19.01 20.28 -23.57
N LEU A 140 -18.24 20.94 -24.43
CA LEU A 140 -17.08 21.75 -24.08
C LEU A 140 -17.26 23.20 -24.56
N GLN A 141 -16.50 24.11 -23.95
CA GLN A 141 -16.30 25.46 -24.47
C GLN A 141 -14.97 25.52 -25.24
N LYS A 142 -14.83 26.49 -26.14
CA LYS A 142 -13.59 26.63 -26.92
C LYS A 142 -12.39 26.91 -26.01
N GLU A 143 -12.63 27.65 -24.93
CA GLU A 143 -11.66 27.97 -23.89
C GLU A 143 -11.23 26.73 -23.09
N ASP A 144 -12.09 25.70 -22.97
CA ASP A 144 -11.71 24.47 -22.26
C ASP A 144 -10.59 23.72 -23.02
N LEU A 145 -10.54 23.84 -24.35
CA LEU A 145 -9.49 23.23 -25.19
C LEU A 145 -8.16 23.99 -25.18
N THR A 146 -8.10 25.18 -24.58
CA THR A 146 -6.84 25.95 -24.47
C THR A 146 -6.07 25.65 -23.18
N HIS A 147 -6.58 24.76 -22.33
CA HIS A 147 -5.98 24.36 -21.06
C HIS A 147 -5.40 22.94 -21.16
N SER A 148 -5.03 22.35 -20.01
CA SER A 148 -4.53 20.98 -19.92
C SER A 148 -5.55 19.95 -20.41
N GLU A 149 -5.05 18.79 -20.85
CA GLU A 149 -5.88 17.65 -21.24
C GLU A 149 -6.83 17.23 -20.10
N HIS A 150 -6.29 17.22 -18.89
CA HIS A 150 -7.03 16.90 -17.67
C HIS A 150 -8.16 17.90 -17.40
N TRP A 151 -7.94 19.20 -17.61
CA TRP A 151 -8.98 20.21 -17.55
C TRP A 151 -10.08 19.92 -18.56
N ALA A 152 -9.73 19.76 -19.85
CA ALA A 152 -10.71 19.47 -20.89
C ALA A 152 -11.55 18.22 -20.54
N PHE A 153 -10.92 17.16 -20.01
CA PHE A 153 -11.62 15.95 -19.57
C PHE A 153 -12.61 16.21 -18.42
N GLN A 154 -12.21 16.96 -17.39
CA GLN A 154 -13.11 17.35 -16.29
C GLN A 154 -14.30 18.17 -16.82
N ARG A 155 -14.04 19.13 -17.70
CA ARG A 155 -15.08 19.97 -18.29
C ARG A 155 -16.05 19.15 -19.13
N LEU A 156 -15.54 18.15 -19.86
CA LEU A 156 -16.35 17.19 -20.59
C LEU A 156 -17.23 16.38 -19.63
N PHE A 157 -16.71 15.92 -18.48
CA PHE A 157 -17.51 15.29 -17.43
C PHE A 157 -18.68 16.17 -16.96
N ALA A 158 -18.41 17.45 -16.70
CA ALA A 158 -19.46 18.40 -16.32
C ALA A 158 -20.53 18.57 -17.43
N GLY A 159 -20.10 18.65 -18.69
CA GLY A 159 -20.97 18.74 -19.86
C GLY A 159 -21.88 17.52 -20.00
N VAL A 160 -21.29 16.32 -19.92
CA VAL A 160 -21.98 15.03 -20.01
C VAL A 160 -22.98 14.87 -18.86
N LEU A 161 -22.59 15.20 -17.62
CA LEU A 161 -23.50 15.19 -16.47
C LEU A 161 -24.68 16.13 -16.67
N ARG A 162 -24.45 17.37 -17.13
CA ARG A 162 -25.52 18.33 -17.41
C ARG A 162 -26.49 17.80 -18.46
N GLN A 163 -25.99 17.25 -19.56
CA GLN A 163 -26.82 16.69 -20.61
C GLN A 163 -27.65 15.50 -20.09
N ALA A 164 -27.03 14.56 -19.37
CA ALA A 164 -27.72 13.41 -18.80
C ALA A 164 -28.87 13.84 -17.86
N VAL A 165 -28.64 14.82 -16.98
CA VAL A 165 -29.69 15.35 -16.11
C VAL A 165 -30.80 16.05 -16.90
N GLN A 166 -30.50 16.65 -18.05
CA GLN A 166 -31.50 17.29 -18.92
C GLN A 166 -32.29 16.30 -19.80
N GLU A 167 -31.78 15.11 -20.06
CA GLU A 167 -32.41 14.14 -20.96
C GLU A 167 -33.09 13.00 -20.21
N GLU A 168 -32.47 12.48 -19.14
CA GLU A 168 -32.97 11.35 -18.35
C GLU A 168 -34.04 11.79 -17.33
N ALA A 169 -35.29 11.32 -17.50
CA ALA A 169 -36.41 11.69 -16.62
C ALA A 169 -36.20 11.28 -15.15
N ASN A 170 -35.58 10.12 -14.91
CA ASN A 170 -35.19 9.64 -13.57
C ASN A 170 -34.16 10.56 -12.91
N LEU A 171 -33.21 11.10 -13.68
CA LEU A 171 -32.22 12.04 -13.15
C LEU A 171 -32.84 13.41 -12.86
N LYS A 172 -33.77 13.89 -13.69
CA LYS A 172 -34.56 15.10 -13.36
C LYS A 172 -35.34 14.95 -12.06
N GLU A 173 -35.89 13.77 -11.79
CA GLU A 173 -36.60 13.53 -10.53
C GLU A 173 -35.64 13.51 -9.33
N LEU A 174 -34.45 12.93 -9.51
CA LEU A 174 -33.40 12.91 -8.48
C LEU A 174 -32.78 14.30 -8.25
N LEU A 175 -32.66 15.10 -9.30
CA LEU A 175 -31.89 16.35 -9.39
C LEU A 175 -32.70 17.52 -10.01
N PRO A 176 -33.88 17.87 -9.47
CA PRO A 176 -34.82 18.79 -10.13
C PRO A 176 -34.29 20.22 -10.30
N ASP A 177 -33.44 20.68 -9.38
CA ASP A 177 -32.85 22.03 -9.38
C ASP A 177 -31.34 22.00 -9.68
N PHE A 178 -30.89 21.01 -10.45
CA PHE A 178 -29.48 20.93 -10.82
C PHE A 178 -29.09 22.06 -11.76
N LYS A 179 -28.06 22.80 -11.34
CA LYS A 179 -27.41 23.83 -12.12
C LYS A 179 -25.92 23.76 -11.83
N LEU A 180 -25.11 23.76 -12.89
CA LEU A 180 -23.67 23.89 -12.75
C LEU A 180 -23.32 25.28 -12.22
N SER A 181 -22.58 25.31 -11.12
CA SER A 181 -21.98 26.51 -10.58
C SER A 181 -20.95 27.10 -11.54
N GLU A 182 -20.74 28.41 -11.49
CA GLU A 182 -19.67 29.04 -12.25
C GLU A 182 -18.31 28.49 -11.78
N ARG A 183 -17.43 28.14 -12.73
CA ARG A 183 -16.13 27.58 -12.40
C ARG A 183 -15.11 28.68 -12.27
N VAL A 184 -14.26 28.54 -11.27
CA VAL A 184 -13.00 29.28 -11.22
C VAL A 184 -12.01 28.46 -12.06
N PRO A 185 -11.42 29.04 -13.12
CA PRO A 185 -10.32 28.38 -13.83
C PRO A 185 -9.25 27.94 -12.83
N PRO A 186 -8.52 26.85 -13.10
CA PRO A 186 -7.46 26.41 -12.21
C PRO A 186 -6.45 27.56 -12.09
N LEU A 187 -5.89 27.76 -10.90
CA LEU A 187 -4.84 28.76 -10.73
C LEU A 187 -3.67 28.34 -11.62
N PHE A 188 -3.39 29.13 -12.66
CA PHE A 188 -2.36 28.87 -13.66
C PHE A 188 -1.04 28.42 -13.00
N GLY A 189 -0.48 27.29 -13.45
CA GLY A 189 0.83 26.77 -13.03
C GLY A 189 0.83 25.60 -12.04
N ALA A 190 -0.28 25.30 -11.35
CA ALA A 190 -0.26 24.25 -10.33
C ALA A 190 -0.33 22.80 -10.88
N GLU A 191 -0.76 22.60 -12.12
CA GLU A 191 -0.93 21.26 -12.71
C GLU A 191 0.32 20.76 -13.44
N ASP A 192 0.97 21.63 -14.24
CA ASP A 192 2.13 21.26 -15.04
C ASP A 192 3.34 20.91 -14.14
N ASP A 193 3.59 21.71 -13.10
CA ASP A 193 4.71 21.50 -12.17
C ASP A 193 4.60 20.16 -11.40
N LEU A 194 3.39 19.77 -10.97
CA LEU A 194 3.19 18.51 -10.24
C LEU A 194 3.29 17.29 -11.14
N GLN A 195 2.94 17.43 -12.42
CA GLN A 195 2.98 16.33 -13.38
C GLN A 195 4.40 16.10 -13.91
N GLU A 196 5.17 17.18 -14.11
CA GLU A 196 6.62 17.12 -14.40
C GLU A 196 7.40 16.52 -13.21
N GLU A 197 7.18 16.99 -11.97
CA GLU A 197 7.86 16.41 -10.79
C GLU A 197 7.56 14.91 -10.59
N MET A 198 6.33 14.46 -10.90
CA MET A 198 5.97 13.05 -10.82
C MET A 198 6.55 12.20 -11.96
N GLN A 199 6.72 12.77 -13.16
CA GLN A 199 7.34 12.07 -14.29
C GLN A 199 8.87 12.01 -14.16
N GLU A 200 9.52 13.06 -13.67
CA GLU A 200 10.97 13.07 -13.43
C GLU A 200 11.38 12.01 -12.40
N GLN A 201 10.62 11.86 -11.30
CA GLN A 201 10.85 10.80 -10.31
C GLN A 201 10.65 9.38 -10.87
N GLN A 202 9.92 9.23 -11.97
CA GLN A 202 9.68 7.95 -12.63
C GLN A 202 10.74 7.65 -13.70
N TRP A 203 11.30 8.67 -14.37
CA TRP A 203 12.29 8.52 -15.44
C TRP A 203 13.70 8.22 -14.91
N GLU A 204 14.08 8.77 -13.75
CA GLU A 204 15.40 8.52 -13.15
C GLU A 204 15.62 7.06 -12.69
N GLY A 205 14.58 6.21 -12.72
CA GLY A 205 14.65 4.80 -12.31
C GLY A 205 14.94 3.77 -13.41
N GLU A 206 14.83 4.11 -14.71
CA GLU A 206 14.80 3.10 -15.79
C GLU A 206 15.99 3.10 -16.77
N GLU A 207 16.81 4.15 -16.85
CA GLU A 207 17.89 4.25 -17.86
C GLU A 207 19.27 3.77 -17.37
N GLY A 208 19.37 2.55 -16.83
CA GLY A 208 20.63 2.08 -16.22
C GLY A 208 20.96 0.59 -16.34
N TRP A 209 20.50 -0.14 -17.36
CA TRP A 209 20.90 -1.56 -17.54
C TRP A 209 21.08 -1.97 -19.00
N GLU A 210 22.23 -1.62 -19.61
CA GLU A 210 22.76 -2.37 -20.75
C GLU A 210 24.25 -2.73 -20.60
N GLU A 211 24.48 -4.05 -20.62
CA GLU A 211 25.64 -4.84 -21.05
C GLU A 211 27.06 -4.64 -20.45
N GLY A 212 27.44 -5.60 -19.59
CA GLY A 212 28.73 -6.29 -19.73
C GLY A 212 29.83 -5.96 -18.72
N GLY A 213 29.76 -6.49 -17.50
CA GLY A 213 30.86 -6.41 -16.54
C GLY A 213 30.73 -7.39 -15.38
N VAL A 214 31.83 -8.05 -15.02
CA VAL A 214 31.92 -9.08 -13.96
C VAL A 214 31.43 -8.53 -12.61
N ALA A 215 30.51 -9.25 -11.98
CA ALA A 215 29.84 -8.89 -10.73
C ALA A 215 30.82 -8.50 -9.60
N ARG A 216 30.86 -7.20 -9.29
CA ARG A 216 31.05 -6.69 -7.93
C ARG A 216 29.65 -6.36 -7.39
N GLY A 217 29.41 -6.60 -6.09
CA GLY A 217 28.11 -6.33 -5.46
C GLY A 217 27.66 -4.88 -5.65
N PRO A 218 26.38 -4.56 -5.38
CA PRO A 218 25.81 -3.23 -5.65
C PRO A 218 26.59 -2.19 -4.87
N GLY A 219 27.51 -1.51 -5.55
CA GLY A 219 28.10 -0.27 -5.08
C GLY A 219 27.04 0.79 -5.27
N PHE A 220 26.67 1.45 -4.19
CA PHE A 220 25.89 2.66 -4.27
C PHE A 220 26.80 3.73 -4.90
N ASP A 221 26.46 4.20 -6.09
CA ASP A 221 27.21 5.22 -6.81
C ASP A 221 27.02 6.57 -6.11
N TYR A 222 27.89 6.82 -5.13
CA TYR A 222 28.18 8.15 -4.60
C TYR A 222 28.86 8.96 -5.72
N ASP A 223 28.32 10.12 -6.08
CA ASP A 223 29.02 11.09 -6.93
C ASP A 223 30.10 11.79 -6.07
N PRO A 224 31.39 11.45 -6.24
CA PRO A 224 32.46 12.05 -5.46
C PRO A 224 32.71 13.52 -5.79
N ASP A 225 32.08 14.04 -6.84
CA ASP A 225 32.28 15.41 -7.32
C ASP A 225 31.19 16.40 -6.81
N ASP A 226 30.28 16.00 -5.91
CA ASP A 226 29.35 16.95 -5.27
C ASP A 226 30.15 18.04 -4.52
N PRO A 227 30.07 19.32 -4.96
CA PRO A 227 30.86 20.41 -4.38
C PRO A 227 30.63 20.65 -2.90
N GLN A 228 29.48 20.20 -2.35
CA GLN A 228 29.19 20.35 -0.92
C GLN A 228 30.04 19.43 -0.02
N PHE A 229 30.62 18.36 -0.56
CA PHE A 229 31.30 17.33 0.23
C PHE A 229 32.72 17.00 -0.25
N ALA A 230 33.30 17.84 -1.10
CA ALA A 230 34.68 17.71 -1.60
C ALA A 230 35.74 17.52 -0.51
N ASP A 231 35.46 17.97 0.72
CA ASP A 231 36.35 17.86 1.88
C ASP A 231 35.94 16.77 2.90
N THR A 232 34.99 15.88 2.57
CA THR A 232 34.61 14.78 3.47
C THR A 232 35.52 13.56 3.34
N THR A 233 35.62 12.80 4.42
CA THR A 233 36.41 11.56 4.49
C THR A 233 35.52 10.39 4.90
N PRO A 234 35.64 9.21 4.25
CA PRO A 234 34.83 8.05 4.63
C PRO A 234 35.27 7.49 5.99
N VAL A 235 34.30 7.13 6.85
CA VAL A 235 34.50 6.51 8.17
C VAL A 235 33.65 5.26 8.28
N GLU A 236 34.25 4.14 8.68
CA GLU A 236 33.52 2.88 8.88
C GLU A 236 33.09 2.73 10.35
N PHE A 237 31.79 2.58 10.61
CA PHE A 237 31.25 2.34 11.95
C PHE A 237 30.15 1.27 11.89
N ASN A 238 30.27 0.24 12.73
CA ASN A 238 29.36 -0.93 12.74
C ASN A 238 29.16 -1.59 11.35
N GLY A 239 30.21 -1.65 10.53
CA GLY A 239 30.17 -2.26 9.20
C GLY A 239 29.41 -1.46 8.14
N ARG A 240 29.11 -0.18 8.42
CA ARG A 240 28.59 0.79 7.45
C ARG A 240 29.61 1.91 7.23
N THR A 241 29.70 2.38 5.99
CA THR A 241 30.55 3.53 5.61
C THR A 241 29.72 4.80 5.66
N TYR A 242 30.21 5.78 6.40
CA TYR A 242 29.63 7.11 6.50
C TYR A 242 30.60 8.16 5.97
N LEU A 243 30.13 9.38 5.74
CA LEU A 243 30.98 10.51 5.32
C LEU A 243 31.18 11.47 6.49
N MET A 244 32.42 11.78 6.82
CA MET A 244 32.80 12.69 7.90
C MET A 244 33.36 13.99 7.34
N ALA A 245 32.72 15.10 7.66
CA ALA A 245 33.18 16.44 7.31
C ALA A 245 34.37 16.90 8.18
N PRO A 246 35.11 17.96 7.78
CA PRO A 246 36.26 18.47 8.54
C PRO A 246 35.95 18.91 9.98
N ASN A 247 34.67 19.17 10.30
CA ASN A 247 34.18 19.48 11.64
C ASN A 247 33.78 18.22 12.44
N ASN A 248 34.14 17.03 11.98
CA ASN A 248 33.79 15.71 12.52
C ASN A 248 32.29 15.36 12.47
N VAL A 249 31.43 16.14 11.81
CA VAL A 249 30.03 15.75 11.61
C VAL A 249 29.97 14.60 10.62
N ILE A 250 29.24 13.55 10.97
CA ILE A 250 29.04 12.37 10.13
C ILE A 250 27.67 12.43 9.45
N PHE A 251 27.63 12.02 8.19
CA PHE A 251 26.43 11.94 7.36
C PHE A 251 26.22 10.50 6.86
N ASP A 252 24.96 10.08 6.76
CA ASP A 252 24.54 8.79 6.17
C ASP A 252 24.19 8.97 4.67
N PRO A 253 24.99 8.42 3.73
CA PRO A 253 24.66 8.46 2.30
C PRO A 253 23.44 7.59 1.97
N PRO A 254 22.63 7.92 0.93
CA PRO A 254 22.77 9.05 0.01
C PRO A 254 22.06 10.33 0.49
N ASN A 255 21.23 10.23 1.52
CA ASN A 255 20.28 11.29 1.90
C ASN A 255 20.90 12.45 2.69
N GLN A 256 22.21 12.42 2.92
CA GLN A 256 22.99 13.50 3.54
C GLN A 256 22.44 13.91 4.92
N ILE A 257 21.84 12.97 5.65
CA ILE A 257 21.26 13.24 6.97
C ILE A 257 22.39 13.22 8.00
N PRO A 258 22.60 14.31 8.78
CA PRO A 258 23.59 14.29 9.84
C PRO A 258 23.21 13.25 10.89
N ILE A 259 24.11 12.32 11.19
CA ILE A 259 23.88 11.27 12.18
C ILE A 259 24.53 11.54 13.53
N GLY A 260 25.44 12.50 13.60
CA GLY A 260 26.13 12.89 14.83
C GLY A 260 27.52 13.49 14.58
N ILE A 261 28.31 13.63 15.63
CA ILE A 261 29.72 14.02 15.61
C ILE A 261 30.56 12.79 15.94
N TRP A 262 31.58 12.52 15.14
CA TRP A 262 32.53 11.45 15.40
C TRP A 262 33.46 11.80 16.57
N ASN A 263 33.46 10.99 17.62
CA ASN A 263 34.46 11.06 18.68
C ASN A 263 35.57 10.04 18.39
N ASN A 264 36.72 10.53 17.92
CA ASN A 264 37.90 9.72 17.59
C ASN A 264 38.51 9.00 18.79
N GLU A 265 38.40 9.54 20.01
CA GLU A 265 39.00 8.94 21.21
C GLU A 265 38.22 7.73 21.70
N GLU A 266 36.89 7.81 21.61
CA GLU A 266 35.98 6.77 22.09
C GLU A 266 35.46 5.85 20.97
N ASN A 267 35.80 6.14 19.71
CA ASN A 267 35.32 5.42 18.53
C ASN A 267 33.79 5.27 18.52
N LYS A 268 33.09 6.36 18.86
CA LYS A 268 31.62 6.43 18.98
C LYS A 268 31.07 7.66 18.26
N ILE A 269 29.80 7.59 17.87
CA ILE A 269 29.04 8.73 17.37
C ILE A 269 28.38 9.42 18.56
N GLU A 270 28.60 10.73 18.70
CA GLU A 270 27.97 11.61 19.68
C GLU A 270 26.86 12.45 19.04
N PRO A 271 25.87 12.94 19.80
CA PRO A 271 24.84 13.82 19.26
C PRO A 271 25.43 15.12 18.67
N ALA A 272 25.02 15.47 17.45
CA ALA A 272 25.36 16.75 16.81
C ALA A 272 24.35 17.82 17.22
N ALA A 273 24.79 18.86 17.94
CA ALA A 273 23.95 20.00 18.30
C ALA A 273 24.07 21.12 17.26
N GLY A 274 22.92 21.60 16.76
CA GLY A 274 22.84 22.74 15.83
C GLY A 274 21.62 23.63 16.12
N MET A 275 21.65 24.87 15.65
CA MET A 275 20.49 25.76 15.70
C MET A 275 19.71 25.67 14.39
N VAL A 276 18.39 25.44 14.46
CA VAL A 276 17.52 25.47 13.29
C VAL A 276 16.99 26.91 13.12
N PRO A 277 17.10 27.54 11.93
CA PRO A 277 16.55 28.86 11.68
C PRO A 277 15.06 28.94 12.06
N GLY A 278 14.69 29.91 12.89
CA GLY A 278 13.31 30.09 13.35
C GLY A 278 12.88 29.19 14.52
N CYS A 279 13.71 28.25 14.96
CA CYS A 279 13.45 27.48 16.18
C CYS A 279 14.22 28.10 17.37
N PRO A 280 13.56 28.41 18.49
CA PRO A 280 14.25 28.93 19.68
C PRO A 280 15.04 27.87 20.45
N TYR A 281 14.92 26.58 20.06
CA TYR A 281 15.56 25.45 20.72
C TYR A 281 16.67 24.88 19.83
N ALA A 282 17.73 24.35 20.46
CA ALA A 282 18.77 23.63 19.74
C ALA A 282 18.19 22.30 19.22
N ALA A 283 18.57 21.91 18.00
CA ALA A 283 18.30 20.60 17.45
C ALA A 283 19.50 19.68 17.70
N LEU A 284 19.22 18.44 18.09
CA LEU A 284 20.20 17.37 18.29
C LEU A 284 19.95 16.29 17.23
N SER A 285 20.92 16.06 16.37
CA SER A 285 20.89 14.99 15.37
C SER A 285 21.67 13.77 15.87
N TYR A 286 21.01 12.61 15.91
CA TYR A 286 21.58 11.35 16.38
C TYR A 286 20.98 10.15 15.63
N PHE A 287 21.83 9.35 14.98
CA PHE A 287 21.44 8.20 14.15
C PHE A 287 20.32 8.52 13.15
N GLY A 288 20.46 9.64 12.44
CA GLY A 288 19.53 10.06 11.38
C GLY A 288 18.20 10.61 11.88
N ARG A 289 18.03 10.81 13.19
CA ARG A 289 16.86 11.47 13.78
C ARG A 289 17.24 12.81 14.38
N THR A 290 16.33 13.78 14.27
CA THR A 290 16.51 15.12 14.82
C THR A 290 15.54 15.34 15.98
N TYR A 291 16.07 15.76 17.13
CA TYR A 291 15.31 16.03 18.35
C TYR A 291 15.47 17.50 18.74
N LEU A 292 14.45 18.12 19.31
CA LEU A 292 14.54 19.47 19.88
C LEU A 292 14.92 19.38 21.36
N LEU A 293 16.04 20.01 21.73
CA LEU A 293 16.52 20.09 23.10
C LEU A 293 15.81 21.21 23.86
N MET A 294 14.90 20.82 24.74
CA MET A 294 14.17 21.73 25.62
C MET A 294 15.09 22.32 26.72
N PRO A 295 14.75 23.49 27.30
CA PRO A 295 15.56 24.12 28.35
C PRO A 295 15.75 23.27 29.61
N ASP A 296 14.84 22.34 29.88
CA ASP A 296 14.91 21.39 31.01
C ASP A 296 15.74 20.14 30.70
N GLY A 297 16.41 20.09 29.54
CA GLY A 297 17.23 18.96 29.11
C GLY A 297 16.44 17.82 28.48
N LYS A 298 15.12 17.96 28.31
CA LYS A 298 14.30 16.95 27.62
C LYS A 298 14.42 17.05 26.11
N LEU A 299 14.19 15.91 25.45
CA LEU A 299 14.21 15.77 24.01
C LEU A 299 12.81 15.61 23.48
N LEU A 300 12.41 16.54 22.63
CA LEU A 300 11.12 16.53 21.95
C LEU A 300 11.34 16.05 20.50
N ASP A 301 10.58 15.04 20.09
CA ASP A 301 10.52 14.66 18.68
C ASP A 301 9.65 15.68 17.93
N PRO A 302 10.18 16.38 16.90
CA PRO A 302 9.46 17.43 16.18
C PRO A 302 8.23 16.91 15.42
N ASP A 303 8.24 15.67 14.97
CA ASP A 303 7.16 15.08 14.18
C ASP A 303 6.00 14.65 15.07
N THR A 304 6.33 14.04 16.21
CA THR A 304 5.31 13.52 17.14
C THR A 304 4.93 14.50 18.25
N GLN A 305 5.72 15.55 18.46
CA GLN A 305 5.64 16.51 19.57
C GLN A 305 5.60 15.84 20.95
N LYS A 306 6.21 14.66 21.08
CA LYS A 306 6.33 13.93 22.35
C LYS A 306 7.72 14.06 22.91
N VAL A 307 7.81 14.07 24.24
CA VAL A 307 9.09 13.90 24.92
C VAL A 307 9.50 12.44 24.73
N VAL A 308 10.67 12.22 24.15
CA VAL A 308 11.19 10.88 23.81
C VAL A 308 12.42 10.50 24.63
N GLY A 309 12.93 11.43 25.44
CA GLY A 309 14.12 11.20 26.25
C GLY A 309 14.64 12.45 26.95
N ALA A 310 15.85 12.35 27.48
CA ALA A 310 16.61 13.43 28.07
C ALA A 310 18.05 13.43 27.57
N TYR A 311 18.67 14.61 27.54
CA TYR A 311 20.05 14.81 27.15
C TYR A 311 20.84 15.37 28.33
N ASN A 312 21.89 14.65 28.72
CA ASN A 312 22.76 15.04 29.80
C ASN A 312 23.91 15.89 29.27
N ARG A 313 23.86 17.20 29.56
CA ARG A 313 24.87 18.17 29.09
C ARG A 313 26.27 17.92 29.66
N ASP A 314 26.38 17.31 30.83
CA ASP A 314 27.66 17.10 31.49
C ASP A 314 28.41 15.90 30.88
N THR A 315 27.67 14.88 30.42
CA THR A 315 28.25 13.65 29.84
C THR A 315 28.16 13.59 28.32
N ASN A 316 27.46 14.54 27.68
CA ASN A 316 27.10 14.50 26.26
C ASN A 316 26.33 13.22 25.86
N GLU A 317 25.65 12.58 26.83
CA GLU A 317 24.90 11.35 26.61
C GLU A 317 23.40 11.62 26.44
N MET A 318 22.78 10.82 25.58
CA MET A 318 21.36 10.88 25.31
C MET A 318 20.66 9.63 25.82
N GLU A 319 19.62 9.82 26.63
CA GLU A 319 18.78 8.75 27.17
C GLU A 319 17.42 8.78 26.48
N LEU A 320 17.23 7.93 25.46
CA LEU A 320 15.95 7.76 24.78
C LEU A 320 15.12 6.68 25.49
N GLU A 321 13.83 6.93 25.69
CA GLU A 321 12.91 6.01 26.39
C GLU A 321 12.73 4.67 25.64
N ASN A 322 12.97 4.65 24.32
CA ASN A 322 12.81 3.49 23.45
C ASN A 322 14.09 3.13 22.68
N ASP A 323 15.25 3.21 23.33
CA ASP A 323 16.53 2.84 22.71
C ASP A 323 16.54 1.33 22.33
N PRO A 324 16.52 0.98 21.03
CA PRO A 324 16.50 -0.41 20.59
C PRO A 324 17.75 -1.18 21.02
N GLY A 325 18.86 -0.49 21.35
CA GLY A 325 20.08 -1.12 21.86
C GLY A 325 19.97 -1.65 23.30
N LYS A 326 19.02 -1.16 24.10
CA LYS A 326 18.88 -1.50 25.53
C LYS A 326 17.79 -2.55 25.82
N MET A 327 16.92 -2.86 24.85
CA MET A 327 15.80 -3.80 25.01
C MET A 327 16.21 -5.29 25.02
N ALA A 328 17.46 -5.64 24.71
CA ALA A 328 17.89 -7.03 24.54
C ALA A 328 18.17 -7.84 25.85
N VAL A 329 18.03 -7.29 27.06
CA VAL A 329 18.57 -7.94 28.29
C VAL A 329 17.59 -8.09 29.47
N LYS A 330 16.28 -7.81 29.35
CA LYS A 330 15.37 -7.92 30.52
C LYS A 330 14.12 -8.79 30.34
N THR A 331 14.24 -10.00 30.90
CA THR A 331 13.24 -10.71 31.77
C THR A 331 12.14 -11.55 31.12
N GLN A 332 12.21 -12.86 31.37
CA GLN A 332 11.13 -13.83 31.16
C GLN A 332 10.90 -14.60 32.47
N GLU A 333 9.95 -14.19 33.31
CA GLU A 333 9.42 -15.05 34.39
C GLU A 333 7.90 -14.86 34.64
N GLN A 334 7.19 -15.95 34.34
CA GLN A 334 6.04 -16.57 35.03
C GLN A 334 4.69 -15.83 35.12
N ARG A 335 3.70 -16.37 34.38
CA ARG A 335 2.26 -16.32 34.76
C ARG A 335 1.57 -17.68 34.47
N PRO A 336 0.60 -18.13 35.31
CA PRO A 336 0.09 -19.50 35.30
C PRO A 336 -1.15 -19.69 34.39
N GLN A 337 -1.28 -20.90 33.82
CA GLN A 337 -2.35 -21.28 32.90
C GLN A 337 -3.65 -21.70 33.61
N ARG A 338 -4.78 -21.21 33.09
CA ARG A 338 -6.15 -21.60 33.44
C ARG A 338 -6.73 -22.47 32.31
N GLN A 339 -7.32 -23.62 32.64
CA GLN A 339 -7.84 -24.59 31.67
C GLN A 339 -9.27 -24.26 31.22
N GLN A 340 -9.53 -24.41 29.92
CA GLN A 340 -10.87 -24.52 29.31
C GLN A 340 -10.89 -25.58 28.20
N PRO A 341 -12.08 -26.12 27.84
CA PRO A 341 -12.24 -27.48 27.32
C PRO A 341 -12.15 -27.61 25.78
N LYS A 342 -11.99 -28.87 25.36
CA LYS A 342 -11.62 -29.35 24.03
C LYS A 342 -12.77 -29.27 23.00
N SER A 343 -12.42 -28.83 21.79
CA SER A 343 -13.14 -29.15 20.54
C SER A 343 -12.14 -29.74 19.53
N ASP A 344 -12.59 -30.74 18.78
CA ASP A 344 -11.78 -31.54 17.85
C ASP A 344 -11.66 -30.85 16.48
N ASP A 345 -10.66 -29.97 16.37
CA ASP A 345 -9.83 -29.70 15.17
C ASP A 345 -8.86 -28.54 15.52
N PRO A 346 -7.51 -28.71 15.44
CA PRO A 346 -6.61 -27.62 15.78
C PRO A 346 -6.51 -26.63 14.61
N PRO A 347 -6.80 -25.32 14.82
CA PRO A 347 -6.43 -24.31 13.86
C PRO A 347 -4.90 -24.28 13.75
N ILE A 348 -4.41 -23.93 12.57
CA ILE A 348 -3.01 -23.53 12.37
C ILE A 348 -2.75 -22.45 13.43
N LYS A 349 -1.90 -22.76 14.41
CA LYS A 349 -1.44 -21.74 15.35
C LYS A 349 -0.45 -20.90 14.57
N ASP A 350 -0.97 -19.82 13.98
CA ASP A 350 -0.17 -18.64 13.77
C ASP A 350 0.54 -18.28 15.09
N PRO A 351 1.74 -17.71 15.05
CA PRO A 351 2.25 -16.98 16.19
C PRO A 351 1.11 -16.10 16.69
N VAL A 352 0.80 -16.18 17.97
CA VAL A 352 -0.19 -15.30 18.59
C VAL A 352 0.41 -13.90 18.50
N PHE A 353 0.15 -13.21 17.40
CA PHE A 353 0.34 -11.78 17.29
C PHE A 353 -0.80 -11.18 18.11
N ASP A 354 -0.48 -10.30 19.05
CA ASP A 354 -1.50 -9.53 19.74
C ASP A 354 -2.33 -8.81 18.65
N ASP A 355 -3.66 -9.01 18.65
CA ASP A 355 -4.59 -8.50 17.63
C ASP A 355 -4.54 -6.96 17.46
N ASP A 356 -3.81 -6.26 18.34
CA ASP A 356 -3.64 -4.82 18.40
C ASP A 356 -2.32 -4.29 17.78
N GLU A 357 -1.36 -5.15 17.40
CA GLU A 357 -0.09 -4.68 16.83
C GLU A 357 -0.24 -4.36 15.32
N PRO A 358 0.17 -3.17 14.86
CA PRO A 358 0.02 -2.78 13.46
C PRO A 358 0.78 -3.74 12.54
N VAL A 359 0.03 -4.38 11.65
CA VAL A 359 0.53 -5.28 10.60
C VAL A 359 1.42 -4.48 9.65
N ASP A 360 2.73 -4.75 9.64
CA ASP A 360 3.66 -4.21 8.65
C ASP A 360 3.40 -4.90 7.28
N PRO A 361 2.83 -4.21 6.28
CA PRO A 361 2.51 -4.84 5.01
C PRO A 361 3.73 -5.38 4.27
N GLN A 362 4.90 -4.77 4.44
CA GLN A 362 6.14 -5.15 3.75
C GLN A 362 6.61 -6.53 4.20
N GLU A 363 6.53 -6.80 5.51
CA GLU A 363 6.91 -8.10 6.07
C GLU A 363 6.03 -9.23 5.51
N TYR A 364 4.71 -8.99 5.37
CA TYR A 364 3.79 -9.97 4.81
C TYR A 364 4.00 -10.20 3.31
N LEU A 365 4.34 -9.14 2.55
CA LEU A 365 4.73 -9.24 1.15
C LEU A 365 5.97 -10.13 0.98
N GLU A 366 7.01 -9.89 1.76
CA GLU A 366 8.25 -10.69 1.73
C GLU A 366 8.01 -12.16 2.09
N ARG A 367 7.24 -12.41 3.16
CA ARG A 367 6.83 -13.77 3.54
C ARG A 367 6.01 -14.44 2.44
N GLY A 368 5.13 -13.69 1.77
CA GLY A 368 4.39 -14.14 0.60
C GLY A 368 5.34 -14.61 -0.51
N HIS A 369 6.36 -13.82 -0.85
CA HIS A 369 7.37 -14.22 -1.83
C HIS A 369 8.15 -15.47 -1.42
N GLN A 370 8.46 -15.64 -0.14
CA GLN A 370 9.08 -16.88 0.36
C GLN A 370 8.16 -18.09 0.17
N MET A 371 6.84 -17.93 0.34
CA MET A 371 5.88 -19.00 0.07
C MET A 371 5.80 -19.34 -1.42
N VAL A 372 5.84 -18.34 -2.31
CA VAL A 372 5.90 -18.55 -3.78
C VAL A 372 7.16 -19.33 -4.16
N LYS A 373 8.34 -18.94 -3.66
CA LYS A 373 9.61 -19.66 -3.88
C LYS A 373 9.54 -21.12 -3.43
N GLY A 374 8.76 -21.40 -2.38
CA GLY A 374 8.49 -22.76 -1.89
C GLY A 374 7.39 -23.53 -2.63
N GLY A 375 6.79 -22.97 -3.69
CA GLY A 375 5.66 -23.56 -4.42
C GLY A 375 4.33 -23.57 -3.64
N ARG A 376 4.24 -22.82 -2.53
CA ARG A 376 3.07 -22.77 -1.64
C ARG A 376 2.15 -21.60 -2.00
N LEU A 377 1.61 -21.62 -3.21
CA LEU A 377 0.84 -20.51 -3.79
C LEU A 377 -0.38 -20.09 -2.96
N LYS A 378 -1.15 -21.05 -2.42
CA LYS A 378 -2.33 -20.71 -1.58
C LYS A 378 -1.94 -20.00 -0.29
N SER A 379 -0.85 -20.40 0.34
CA SER A 379 -0.33 -19.74 1.53
C SER A 379 0.23 -18.36 1.20
N ALA A 380 0.86 -18.20 0.03
CA ALA A 380 1.30 -16.90 -0.46
C ALA A 380 0.12 -15.93 -0.63
N VAL A 381 -0.97 -16.37 -1.27
CA VAL A 381 -2.20 -15.58 -1.43
C VAL A 381 -2.73 -15.08 -0.08
N SER A 382 -2.82 -15.95 0.93
CA SER A 382 -3.29 -15.53 2.26
C SER A 382 -2.37 -14.49 2.93
N LEU A 383 -1.06 -14.55 2.70
CA LEU A 383 -0.12 -13.54 3.20
C LEU A 383 -0.28 -12.21 2.46
N TYR A 384 -0.47 -12.24 1.14
CA TYR A 384 -0.77 -11.04 0.35
C TYR A 384 -2.12 -10.41 0.75
N ASP A 385 -3.12 -11.21 1.13
CA ASP A 385 -4.38 -10.70 1.68
C ASP A 385 -4.15 -9.91 2.98
N LEU A 386 -3.29 -10.42 3.87
CA LEU A 386 -2.93 -9.74 5.11
C LEU A 386 -2.11 -8.47 4.85
N ALA A 387 -1.19 -8.51 3.89
CA ALA A 387 -0.45 -7.32 3.46
C ALA A 387 -1.41 -6.22 2.95
N LEU A 388 -2.36 -6.55 2.07
CA LEU A 388 -3.36 -5.59 1.57
C LEU A 388 -4.27 -5.05 2.68
N GLN A 389 -4.61 -5.88 3.67
CA GLN A 389 -5.32 -5.40 4.85
C GLN A 389 -4.48 -4.41 5.65
N GLY A 390 -3.18 -4.66 5.82
CA GLY A 390 -2.23 -3.73 6.42
C GLY A 390 -2.20 -2.39 5.68
N VAL A 391 -2.01 -2.41 4.35
CA VAL A 391 -2.02 -1.19 3.51
C VAL A 391 -3.33 -0.42 3.69
N SER A 392 -4.48 -1.10 3.72
CA SER A 392 -5.78 -0.44 3.88
C SER A 392 -5.98 0.27 5.23
N ARG A 393 -5.19 -0.12 6.25
CA ARG A 393 -5.21 0.48 7.60
C ARG A 393 -4.19 1.60 7.77
N MET A 394 -3.22 1.74 6.85
CA MET A 394 -2.24 2.82 6.90
C MET A 394 -2.92 4.18 6.67
N ARG A 395 -2.39 5.23 7.33
CA ARG A 395 -2.93 6.60 7.19
C ARG A 395 -2.65 7.19 5.81
N THR A 396 -1.52 6.84 5.24
CA THR A 396 -1.10 7.17 3.87
C THR A 396 -1.22 5.91 3.04
N VAL A 397 -1.95 5.98 1.92
CA VAL A 397 -2.06 4.85 1.00
C VAL A 397 -0.82 4.88 0.12
N ASP A 398 0.09 3.94 0.33
CA ASP A 398 1.20 3.70 -0.59
C ASP A 398 0.66 2.90 -1.78
N MET A 399 0.32 3.62 -2.85
CA MET A 399 -0.22 3.03 -4.07
C MET A 399 0.79 2.10 -4.78
N SER A 400 2.10 2.37 -4.62
CA SER A 400 3.16 1.56 -5.22
C SER A 400 3.19 0.19 -4.54
N LEU A 401 3.24 0.18 -3.20
CA LEU A 401 3.22 -1.05 -2.40
C LEU A 401 1.92 -1.84 -2.61
N GLU A 402 0.76 -1.16 -2.65
CA GLU A 402 -0.51 -1.84 -2.94
C GLU A 402 -0.47 -2.56 -4.29
N CYS A 403 0.07 -1.91 -5.32
CA CYS A 403 0.18 -2.49 -6.66
C CYS A 403 1.21 -3.63 -6.70
N GLU A 404 2.32 -3.54 -5.98
CA GLU A 404 3.30 -4.62 -5.85
C GLU A 404 2.65 -5.89 -5.23
N ILE A 405 1.91 -5.71 -4.13
CA ILE A 405 1.20 -6.82 -3.49
C ILE A 405 0.14 -7.42 -4.42
N LEU A 406 -0.63 -6.57 -5.12
CA LEU A 406 -1.63 -7.02 -6.11
C LEU A 406 -0.98 -7.80 -7.26
N ARG A 407 0.16 -7.35 -7.80
CA ARG A 407 0.89 -8.06 -8.85
C ARG A 407 1.37 -9.44 -8.38
N ALA A 408 1.96 -9.49 -7.18
CA ALA A 408 2.42 -10.75 -6.59
C ALA A 408 1.28 -11.75 -6.36
N ARG A 409 0.12 -11.26 -5.91
CA ARG A 409 -1.09 -12.07 -5.70
C ARG A 409 -1.75 -12.51 -7.00
N ALA A 410 -1.85 -11.62 -8.00
CA ALA A 410 -2.34 -11.93 -9.34
C ALA A 410 -1.50 -13.03 -10.01
N ALA A 411 -0.17 -12.97 -9.92
CA ALA A 411 0.70 -14.02 -10.42
C ALA A 411 0.41 -15.39 -9.77
N CYS A 412 0.08 -15.42 -8.47
CA CYS A 412 -0.34 -16.64 -7.78
C CYS A 412 -1.70 -17.15 -8.28
N TYR A 413 -2.69 -16.26 -8.46
CA TYR A 413 -4.01 -16.64 -8.97
C TYR A 413 -3.96 -17.19 -10.39
N LEU A 414 -3.10 -16.62 -11.24
CA LEU A 414 -2.86 -17.13 -12.59
C LEU A 414 -2.34 -18.57 -12.54
N GLN A 415 -1.36 -18.87 -11.69
CA GLN A 415 -0.83 -20.25 -11.53
C GLN A 415 -1.84 -21.20 -10.88
N LEU A 416 -2.74 -20.70 -10.02
CA LEU A 416 -3.78 -21.49 -9.37
C LEU A 416 -5.03 -21.70 -10.25
N GLY A 417 -5.12 -21.08 -11.43
CA GLY A 417 -6.33 -21.08 -12.27
C GLY A 417 -7.53 -20.37 -11.63
N SER A 418 -7.29 -19.47 -10.68
CA SER A 418 -8.32 -18.71 -9.94
C SER A 418 -8.65 -17.42 -10.71
N TYR A 419 -9.30 -17.58 -11.86
CA TYR A 419 -9.47 -16.49 -12.83
C TYR A 419 -10.41 -15.37 -12.37
N ARG A 420 -11.31 -15.62 -11.41
CA ARG A 420 -12.20 -14.56 -10.91
C ARG A 420 -11.39 -13.55 -10.11
N GLU A 421 -10.62 -14.06 -9.16
CA GLU A 421 -9.77 -13.30 -8.26
C GLU A 421 -8.64 -12.62 -9.03
N LEU A 422 -8.04 -13.30 -10.03
CA LEU A 422 -7.08 -12.70 -10.95
C LEU A 422 -7.66 -11.46 -11.66
N LYS A 423 -8.91 -11.53 -12.13
CA LYS A 423 -9.56 -10.41 -12.81
C LYS A 423 -9.75 -9.22 -11.87
N GLU A 424 -10.16 -9.48 -10.63
CA GLU A 424 -10.36 -8.44 -9.62
C GLU A 424 -9.06 -7.70 -9.30
N ASP A 425 -7.94 -8.43 -9.16
CA ASP A 425 -6.63 -7.83 -8.93
C ASP A 425 -6.15 -7.02 -10.15
N ALA A 426 -6.33 -7.56 -11.35
CA ALA A 426 -6.01 -6.85 -12.59
C ALA A 426 -6.85 -5.56 -12.76
N ASP A 427 -8.16 -5.62 -12.47
CA ASP A 427 -9.04 -4.45 -12.54
C ASP A 427 -8.66 -3.38 -11.50
N ARG A 428 -8.19 -3.77 -10.30
CA ARG A 428 -7.66 -2.81 -9.31
C ARG A 428 -6.38 -2.13 -9.79
N ILE A 429 -5.42 -2.89 -10.33
CA ILE A 429 -4.18 -2.33 -10.89
C ILE A 429 -4.49 -1.36 -12.03
N LEU A 430 -5.37 -1.74 -12.95
CA LEU A 430 -5.78 -0.89 -14.08
C LEU A 430 -6.55 0.37 -13.64
N GLY A 431 -7.19 0.36 -12.46
CA GLY A 431 -7.78 1.56 -11.88
C GLY A 431 -6.74 2.61 -11.49
N CYS A 432 -5.52 2.19 -11.16
CA CYS A 432 -4.39 3.05 -10.81
C CYS A 432 -3.55 3.39 -12.04
N PHE A 433 -3.31 2.39 -12.89
CA PHE A 433 -2.46 2.43 -14.08
C PHE A 433 -3.21 1.86 -15.29
N PRO A 434 -4.06 2.65 -15.98
CA PRO A 434 -4.90 2.15 -17.08
C PRO A 434 -4.11 1.51 -18.23
N SER A 435 -2.87 1.96 -18.43
CA SER A 435 -1.97 1.51 -19.49
C SER A 435 -1.04 0.36 -19.08
N ASP A 436 -1.22 -0.24 -17.90
CA ASP A 436 -0.37 -1.34 -17.43
C ASP A 436 -0.53 -2.59 -18.33
N PRO A 437 0.51 -2.98 -19.10
CA PRO A 437 0.39 -4.05 -20.08
C PRO A 437 0.22 -5.43 -19.43
N GLU A 438 0.81 -5.64 -18.26
CA GLU A 438 0.75 -6.92 -17.54
C GLU A 438 -0.67 -7.14 -16.98
N ALA A 439 -1.24 -6.11 -16.36
CA ALA A 439 -2.60 -6.15 -15.84
C ALA A 439 -3.66 -6.27 -16.95
N GLN A 440 -3.47 -5.61 -18.10
CA GLN A 440 -4.34 -5.80 -19.28
C GLN A 440 -4.32 -7.27 -19.77
N GLU A 441 -3.13 -7.87 -19.84
CA GLU A 441 -2.98 -9.27 -20.24
C GLU A 441 -3.60 -10.23 -19.20
N TRP A 442 -3.40 -9.99 -17.90
CA TRP A 442 -4.06 -10.77 -16.84
C TRP A 442 -5.58 -10.67 -16.93
N LYS A 443 -6.14 -9.47 -17.12
CA LYS A 443 -7.59 -9.28 -17.29
C LYS A 443 -8.12 -10.04 -18.51
N ARG A 444 -7.38 -10.06 -19.62
CA ARG A 444 -7.73 -10.82 -20.82
C ARG A 444 -7.72 -12.32 -20.56
N ARG A 445 -6.63 -12.85 -19.96
CA ARG A 445 -6.50 -14.28 -19.59
C ARG A 445 -7.57 -14.72 -18.61
N ALA A 446 -7.82 -13.90 -17.59
CA ALA A 446 -8.86 -14.13 -16.60
C ALA A 446 -10.24 -14.21 -17.24
N SER A 447 -10.56 -13.28 -18.14
CA SER A 447 -11.84 -13.25 -18.85
C SER A 447 -12.03 -14.49 -19.75
N ASP A 448 -10.98 -14.94 -20.44
CA ASP A 448 -11.04 -16.17 -21.23
C ASP A 448 -11.17 -17.42 -20.35
N GLY A 449 -10.42 -17.49 -19.25
CA GLY A 449 -10.51 -18.58 -18.26
C GLY A 449 -11.91 -18.71 -17.64
N ILE A 450 -12.51 -17.58 -17.23
CA ILE A 450 -13.91 -17.54 -16.74
C ILE A 450 -14.88 -18.02 -17.83
N ARG A 451 -14.70 -17.60 -19.08
CA ARG A 451 -15.54 -18.01 -20.21
C ARG A 451 -15.44 -19.52 -20.43
N ARG A 452 -14.23 -20.08 -20.46
CA ARG A 452 -14.00 -21.52 -20.64
C ARG A 452 -14.59 -22.34 -19.51
N ALA A 453 -14.37 -21.93 -18.26
CA ALA A 453 -14.96 -22.57 -17.09
C ALA A 453 -16.51 -22.58 -17.16
N LYS A 454 -17.11 -21.50 -17.66
CA LYS A 454 -18.57 -21.41 -17.88
C LYS A 454 -19.09 -22.40 -18.94
N PHE A 455 -18.30 -22.70 -19.95
CA PHE A 455 -18.68 -23.58 -21.07
C PHE A 455 -18.12 -25.01 -20.96
N GLY A 456 -17.40 -25.34 -19.88
CA GLY A 456 -16.76 -26.65 -19.72
C GLY A 456 -15.69 -26.94 -20.78
N LEU A 457 -15.06 -25.91 -21.33
CA LEU A 457 -13.97 -26.07 -22.29
C LEU A 457 -12.67 -26.36 -21.50
N GLU A 458 -12.02 -27.48 -21.82
CA GLU A 458 -10.71 -27.83 -21.24
C GLU A 458 -9.63 -26.82 -21.65
N GLU A 459 -8.65 -26.58 -20.77
CA GLU A 459 -7.52 -25.71 -21.10
C GLU A 459 -6.68 -26.33 -22.23
N PRO A 460 -6.28 -25.56 -23.25
CA PRO A 460 -5.36 -26.01 -24.27
C PRO A 460 -4.02 -26.31 -23.59
N ALA A 461 -3.58 -27.56 -23.70
CA ALA A 461 -2.37 -28.09 -23.08
C ALA A 461 -1.07 -27.32 -23.43
N ALA A 462 -1.11 -26.43 -24.44
CA ALA A 462 0.02 -25.63 -24.88
C ALA A 462 0.42 -24.52 -23.88
N ASP A 463 -0.53 -23.93 -23.14
CA ASP A 463 -0.23 -22.80 -22.24
C ASP A 463 0.28 -23.27 -20.86
N ALA A 464 -0.12 -24.46 -20.42
CA ALA A 464 0.37 -25.08 -19.19
C ALA A 464 1.88 -25.42 -19.25
N ALA A 465 2.41 -25.69 -20.45
CA ALA A 465 3.81 -26.02 -20.66
C ALA A 465 4.73 -24.79 -20.55
N TYR A 466 4.28 -23.61 -21.00
CA TYR A 466 5.07 -22.37 -21.00
C TYR A 466 5.32 -21.83 -19.58
N LEU A 467 4.38 -22.05 -18.65
CA LEU A 467 4.48 -21.56 -17.26
C LEU A 467 5.23 -22.49 -16.30
N SER A 468 5.49 -23.75 -16.68
CA SER A 468 6.08 -24.73 -15.78
C SER A 468 7.62 -24.80 -15.80
N GLY A 469 8.29 -24.16 -16.76
CA GLY A 469 9.76 -24.01 -16.79
C GLY A 469 10.61 -25.29 -16.65
N ARG A 470 10.01 -26.49 -16.65
CA ARG A 470 10.68 -27.80 -16.57
C ARG A 470 9.76 -28.89 -17.13
N VAL A 471 9.93 -29.22 -18.40
CA VAL A 471 9.43 -30.49 -18.96
C VAL A 471 10.61 -31.29 -19.49
N CYS A 472 10.91 -32.42 -18.85
CA CYS A 472 11.76 -33.45 -19.43
C CYS A 472 10.96 -34.19 -20.52
N THR A 473 11.52 -34.31 -21.72
CA THR A 473 10.94 -35.09 -22.82
C THR A 473 11.19 -36.59 -22.64
N PRO A 474 10.31 -37.48 -23.16
CA PRO A 474 10.43 -38.92 -22.97
C PRO A 474 11.38 -39.56 -24.00
N ALA A 475 12.31 -40.41 -23.52
CA ALA A 475 13.04 -41.37 -24.34
C ALA A 475 12.38 -42.76 -24.22
N GLY A 476 12.29 -43.48 -25.33
CA GLY A 476 11.45 -44.67 -25.48
C GLY A 476 11.96 -45.99 -24.89
N ASN A 477 11.01 -46.93 -24.90
CA ASN A 477 11.08 -48.40 -24.77
C ASN A 477 11.22 -49.04 -23.37
N GLY A 478 10.05 -49.35 -22.76
CA GLY A 478 9.71 -50.75 -22.44
C GLY A 478 9.80 -51.25 -20.99
N ARG A 479 8.94 -50.74 -20.09
CA ARG A 479 8.33 -51.36 -18.86
C ARG A 479 7.36 -50.34 -18.24
N PRO A 480 6.38 -50.70 -17.39
CA PRO A 480 5.64 -49.69 -16.64
C PRO A 480 6.61 -49.07 -15.63
N GLU A 481 7.28 -47.99 -16.04
CA GLU A 481 8.02 -47.16 -15.10
C GLU A 481 6.99 -46.66 -14.09
N ALA A 482 7.36 -46.73 -12.82
CA ALA A 482 6.68 -46.13 -11.69
C ALA A 482 6.13 -44.71 -12.00
N CYS A 483 5.42 -44.07 -11.06
CA CYS A 483 5.16 -42.63 -11.19
C CYS A 483 6.46 -41.91 -11.63
N PRO A 484 6.53 -41.19 -12.78
CA PRO A 484 7.77 -40.50 -13.17
C PRO A 484 8.21 -39.49 -12.11
N GLN A 485 7.34 -39.21 -11.16
CA GLN A 485 7.57 -38.42 -9.98
C GLN A 485 8.08 -39.24 -8.77
N CYS A 486 7.55 -40.42 -8.40
CA CYS A 486 8.06 -41.15 -7.21
C CYS A 486 8.37 -42.65 -7.36
N ASN A 487 8.14 -43.21 -8.54
CA ASN A 487 8.44 -44.58 -9.00
C ASN A 487 8.27 -45.74 -8.00
N GLY A 488 7.53 -45.52 -6.91
CA GLY A 488 7.30 -46.45 -5.82
C GLY A 488 8.25 -46.43 -4.62
N LEU A 489 9.34 -45.63 -4.57
CA LEU A 489 10.39 -45.86 -3.55
C LEU A 489 11.09 -44.63 -2.89
N ALA A 490 10.96 -43.39 -3.37
CA ALA A 490 11.82 -42.28 -2.89
C ALA A 490 11.17 -41.36 -1.82
N SER A 491 11.97 -40.96 -0.83
CA SER A 491 11.63 -40.03 0.27
C SER A 491 11.47 -38.56 -0.14
N LYS A 492 11.82 -38.19 -1.39
CA LYS A 492 11.47 -36.90 -2.01
C LYS A 492 11.30 -37.07 -3.52
N CYS A 493 10.10 -36.81 -4.02
CA CYS A 493 9.82 -36.73 -5.45
C CYS A 493 10.02 -35.29 -5.93
N ALA A 494 10.85 -35.09 -6.96
CA ALA A 494 11.22 -33.76 -7.44
C ALA A 494 10.17 -33.07 -8.32
N ALA A 495 9.19 -33.79 -8.86
CA ALA A 495 8.30 -33.22 -9.88
C ALA A 495 6.85 -32.97 -9.41
N CYS A 496 6.35 -33.59 -8.32
CA CYS A 496 5.07 -33.17 -7.70
C CYS A 496 5.21 -32.51 -6.33
N GLY A 497 6.41 -32.51 -5.72
CA GLY A 497 6.65 -31.96 -4.37
C GLY A 497 5.94 -32.69 -3.22
N ALA A 498 4.97 -33.57 -3.51
CA ALA A 498 4.20 -34.35 -2.55
C ALA A 498 4.98 -35.61 -2.13
N GLY A 499 6.07 -35.42 -1.38
CA GLY A 499 6.66 -36.50 -0.60
C GLY A 499 5.86 -36.71 0.67
N MET A 500 5.16 -37.84 0.82
CA MET A 500 4.69 -38.24 2.14
C MET A 500 5.92 -38.52 3.01
N GLN A 501 6.15 -37.65 3.98
CA GLN A 501 7.23 -37.79 4.94
C GLN A 501 7.02 -39.08 5.73
N ARG A 502 8.08 -39.84 6.01
CA ARG A 502 8.02 -40.98 6.93
C ARG A 502 8.51 -40.53 8.29
N CYS A 503 7.86 -41.03 9.33
CA CYS A 503 8.34 -40.79 10.68
C CYS A 503 9.73 -41.44 10.86
N ALA A 504 10.73 -40.65 11.26
CA ALA A 504 12.09 -41.14 11.47
C ALA A 504 12.20 -42.20 12.60
N HIS A 505 11.19 -42.32 13.47
CA HIS A 505 11.16 -43.33 14.52
C HIS A 505 10.46 -44.63 14.10
N CYS A 506 9.21 -44.55 13.67
CA CYS A 506 8.36 -45.72 13.42
C CYS A 506 8.15 -46.03 11.93
N ALA A 507 8.78 -45.26 11.03
CA ALA A 507 8.72 -45.38 9.57
C ALA A 507 7.32 -45.29 8.94
N SER A 508 6.29 -44.98 9.73
CA SER A 508 4.94 -44.78 9.26
C SER A 508 4.87 -43.55 8.35
N VAL A 509 4.07 -43.67 7.30
CA VAL A 509 3.83 -42.61 6.34
C VAL A 509 2.88 -41.62 6.98
N VAL A 510 3.24 -40.33 7.01
CA VAL A 510 2.48 -39.29 7.69
C VAL A 510 2.03 -38.21 6.73
N SER A 511 0.73 -37.93 6.72
CA SER A 511 0.12 -36.86 5.92
C SER A 511 0.40 -35.47 6.51
N LYS A 512 0.64 -35.37 7.83
CA LYS A 512 1.03 -34.16 8.55
C LYS A 512 2.17 -34.51 9.51
N ALA A 513 3.41 -34.27 9.07
CA ALA A 513 4.59 -34.63 9.83
C ALA A 513 5.09 -33.44 10.67
N ASN A 514 5.37 -33.67 11.96
CA ASN A 514 6.04 -32.68 12.80
C ASN A 514 7.54 -32.69 12.48
N ALA A 515 8.05 -31.61 11.89
CA ALA A 515 9.48 -31.44 11.68
C ALA A 515 10.18 -31.15 13.03
N CYS A 516 11.43 -31.59 13.17
CA CYS A 516 12.28 -31.19 14.29
C CYS A 516 12.41 -29.66 14.31
N SER A 517 12.10 -29.03 15.44
CA SER A 517 12.10 -27.56 15.59
C SER A 517 13.48 -26.91 15.58
N ARG A 518 14.56 -27.72 15.52
CA ARG A 518 15.94 -27.22 15.41
C ARG A 518 16.48 -27.30 14.00
N CYS A 519 16.37 -28.46 13.35
CA CYS A 519 16.96 -28.68 12.02
C CYS A 519 15.96 -28.60 10.88
N HIS A 520 14.65 -28.73 11.15
CA HIS A 520 13.57 -28.80 10.16
C HIS A 520 13.73 -29.90 9.07
N THR A 521 14.76 -30.76 9.16
CA THR A 521 15.06 -31.79 8.15
C THR A 521 14.54 -33.18 8.50
N THR A 522 14.26 -33.46 9.78
CA THR A 522 13.77 -34.78 10.25
C THR A 522 12.32 -34.68 10.72
N TYR A 523 11.50 -35.68 10.37
CA TYR A 523 10.04 -35.62 10.50
C TYR A 523 9.47 -36.74 11.38
N TYR A 524 8.41 -36.45 12.12
CA TYR A 524 7.79 -37.37 13.08
C TYR A 524 6.26 -37.40 12.99
N CYS A 525 5.64 -38.56 13.20
CA CYS A 525 4.18 -38.67 13.28
C CYS A 525 3.59 -37.99 14.53
N GLY A 526 4.42 -37.71 15.54
CA GLY A 526 4.00 -37.12 16.79
C GLY A 526 5.17 -36.91 17.75
N ARG A 527 4.90 -36.19 18.85
CA ARG A 527 5.89 -35.83 19.88
C ARG A 527 6.48 -37.07 20.57
N GLU A 528 5.72 -38.16 20.66
CA GLU A 528 6.21 -39.43 21.23
C GLU A 528 7.34 -40.05 20.39
N CYS A 529 7.13 -40.16 19.08
CA CYS A 529 8.14 -40.65 18.15
C CYS A 529 9.37 -39.74 18.09
N GLN A 530 9.18 -38.42 18.18
CA GLN A 530 10.29 -37.47 18.29
C GLN A 530 11.12 -37.72 19.56
N ARG A 531 10.49 -37.83 20.73
CA ARG A 531 11.18 -38.10 22.01
C ARG A 531 11.92 -39.43 22.01
N ALA A 532 11.32 -40.47 21.41
CA ALA A 532 11.93 -41.78 21.31
C ALA A 532 13.16 -41.77 20.39
N HIS A 533 13.08 -41.09 19.23
CA HIS A 533 14.20 -40.97 18.30
C HIS A 533 15.27 -39.94 18.73
N TRP A 534 14.93 -39.01 19.63
CA TRP A 534 15.82 -37.92 20.05
C TRP A 534 17.20 -38.39 20.54
N LYS A 535 17.28 -39.55 21.20
CA LYS A 535 18.54 -40.12 21.68
C LYS A 535 19.56 -40.35 20.54
N VAL A 536 19.07 -40.68 19.34
CA VAL A 536 19.87 -40.91 18.14
C VAL A 536 20.00 -39.61 17.35
N HIS A 537 18.88 -38.92 17.08
CA HIS A 537 18.85 -37.72 16.24
C HIS A 537 19.66 -36.55 16.79
N LYS A 538 19.79 -36.39 18.12
CA LYS A 538 20.49 -35.25 18.72
C LYS A 538 21.95 -35.11 18.27
N ALA A 539 22.61 -36.19 17.86
CA ALA A 539 23.99 -36.17 17.38
C ALA A 539 24.10 -35.61 15.95
N GLU A 540 23.02 -35.71 15.17
CA GLU A 540 22.97 -35.31 13.75
C GLU A 540 22.15 -34.01 13.54
N CYS A 541 21.49 -33.53 14.59
CA CYS A 541 20.63 -32.34 14.56
C CYS A 541 21.45 -31.05 14.50
N LYS A 542 21.92 -30.67 13.32
CA LYS A 542 22.52 -29.34 13.05
C LYS A 542 21.43 -28.30 12.83
N SER A 543 21.53 -27.14 13.50
CA SER A 543 20.69 -25.96 13.20
C SER A 543 21.01 -25.48 11.79
N SER A 544 20.03 -24.95 11.06
CA SER A 544 20.18 -24.43 9.71
C SER A 544 20.90 -23.06 9.65
N GLU A 545 21.83 -22.80 10.57
CA GLU A 545 22.62 -21.56 10.68
C GLU A 545 24.13 -21.88 10.67
N GLU A 546 24.55 -22.70 9.69
CA GLU A 546 25.90 -22.69 9.08
C GLU A 546 25.66 -22.46 7.58
#